data_AF-A0A2N1UC89-F1
#
_entry.id   AF-A0A2N1UC89-F1
#
_cell.length_a   1.000
_cell.length_b   1.000
_cell.length_c   1.000
_cell.angle_alpha   90.00
_cell.angle_beta   90.00
_cell.angle_gamma   90.00
#
_symmetry.space_group_name_H-M   'P 1'
#
loop_
_entity.id
_entity.type
_entity.pdbx_description
1 polymer ?
#
loop_
_entity_poly.entity_id
_entity_poly.type
_entity_poly.pdbx_seq_one_letter_code
_entity_poly.pdbx_strand_id
1 'polypeptide(L)'
;MKLVFKMVCLVLLAMFTHGLEASVAPAIIDMGMPTAVSEGHGILGTTDVHETTDSGHNVQVWRVQSQFYHPGKFRLSMQHAVAGAQGSFYLIAWTDIDGNGIPDKEIGRSELKTGNSAGAWSSWDFTSTAENIFVGNTWSQNNEKIYYSQGSNNSYHGIENKLFFSRTFDAVPNQFVSPRYTNIKFSALFPEQKVLGVTTHEIQKIDDTGHNVQVWAVKPEFSRPGKYTISIKHAVAGSHGGFYIIAWADTTGNGIPDREIGRSELKIADMAGEWSSWSFNADASCRKIFVGNTWSQSDEKIFYLMENKLVRYEGLEDKLFFARKFNAVPNKSTQPRYTNIKVTVH
;
A
#
# COMPACT_ATOMS: atom_id res chain seq x y z
N MET A 1 33.16 20.97 68.11
CA MET A 1 34.43 21.73 68.12
C MET A 1 34.61 22.36 66.74
N LYS A 2 35.04 23.62 66.72
CA LYS A 2 35.18 24.62 65.63
C LYS A 2 35.62 24.05 64.26
N LEU A 3 34.98 24.40 63.13
CA LEU A 3 35.04 25.65 62.33
C LEU A 3 36.14 25.61 61.24
N VAL A 4 35.66 25.53 59.99
CA VAL A 4 36.06 26.17 58.71
C VAL A 4 37.43 26.90 58.57
N PHE A 5 37.98 26.79 57.34
CA PHE A 5 38.52 27.85 56.44
C PHE A 5 40.01 27.85 56.03
N LYS A 6 40.20 28.20 54.74
CA LYS A 6 41.20 29.13 54.10
C LYS A 6 42.45 28.52 53.42
N MET A 7 42.59 28.71 52.09
CA MET A 7 43.30 29.79 51.32
C MET A 7 44.84 29.56 51.29
N VAL A 8 45.68 29.93 50.32
CA VAL A 8 45.66 30.67 49.04
C VAL A 8 47.07 30.53 48.42
N CYS A 9 47.22 30.78 47.11
CA CYS A 9 48.34 31.47 46.40
C CYS A 9 48.39 30.97 44.94
N LEU A 10 48.70 31.72 43.88
CA LEU A 10 49.29 33.06 43.72
C LEU A 10 48.95 33.55 42.29
N VAL A 11 48.82 34.87 42.14
CA VAL A 11 48.63 35.60 40.88
C VAL A 11 50.00 35.98 40.29
N LEU A 12 50.15 35.96 38.96
CA LEU A 12 51.09 36.85 38.27
C LEU A 12 50.51 37.34 36.93
N LEU A 13 50.56 38.65 36.75
CA LEU A 13 50.04 39.43 35.64
C LEU A 13 51.24 40.01 34.85
N ALA A 14 51.20 39.98 33.52
CA ALA A 14 51.94 40.95 32.70
C ALA A 14 51.25 41.10 31.33
N MET A 15 50.87 42.34 31.02
CA MET A 15 50.31 42.82 29.75
C MET A 15 51.43 43.09 28.73
N PHE A 16 51.14 42.95 27.44
CA PHE A 16 51.32 44.02 26.43
C PHE A 16 50.61 43.63 25.12
N THR A 17 50.34 44.67 24.33
CA THR A 17 49.28 44.91 23.34
C THR A 17 49.63 44.50 21.90
N HIS A 18 48.62 44.14 21.08
CA HIS A 18 48.22 44.79 19.81
C HIS A 18 47.33 43.85 18.94
N GLY A 19 46.13 44.34 18.63
CA GLY A 19 45.53 44.29 17.29
C GLY A 19 45.10 42.95 16.69
N LEU A 20 43.81 42.62 16.79
CA LEU A 20 42.97 42.26 15.63
C LEU A 20 41.49 42.27 16.03
N GLU A 21 40.74 43.18 15.42
CA GLU A 21 39.28 43.24 15.46
C GLU A 21 38.70 42.08 14.65
N ALA A 22 37.72 41.38 15.21
CA ALA A 22 36.61 40.81 14.45
C ALA A 22 35.40 40.56 15.38
N SER A 23 34.45 41.49 15.27
CA SER A 23 33.01 41.39 15.50
C SER A 23 32.45 40.02 15.91
N VAL A 24 31.85 39.97 17.10
CA VAL A 24 30.93 38.91 17.52
C VAL A 24 29.56 39.23 16.93
N ALA A 25 29.15 38.48 15.90
CA ALA A 25 27.80 38.44 15.39
C ALA A 25 27.08 37.17 15.89
N PRO A 26 25.76 37.23 16.16
CA PRO A 26 25.03 36.19 16.86
C PRO A 26 24.86 34.91 16.01
N ALA A 27 24.84 33.78 16.72
CA ALA A 27 24.54 32.46 16.17
C ALA A 27 23.17 32.46 15.47
N ILE A 28 23.19 32.40 14.14
CA ILE A 28 22.04 31.98 13.33
C ILE A 28 22.18 30.46 13.19
N ILE A 29 21.36 29.75 13.96
CA ILE A 29 21.11 28.33 13.72
C ILE A 29 20.26 28.25 12.46
N ASP A 30 20.90 27.98 11.34
CA ASP A 30 20.21 27.61 10.10
C ASP A 30 19.70 26.17 10.26
N MET A 31 18.48 26.03 10.76
CA MET A 31 17.71 24.79 10.66
C MET A 31 17.19 24.67 9.23
N GLY A 32 18.10 24.28 8.32
CA GLY A 32 17.73 23.86 6.98
C GLY A 32 16.76 22.69 7.05
N MET A 33 15.47 22.97 6.86
CA MET A 33 14.44 21.95 6.74
C MET A 33 14.72 21.08 5.52
N PRO A 34 14.62 19.74 5.62
CA PRO A 34 14.58 18.91 4.42
C PRO A 34 13.22 19.09 3.75
N THR A 35 13.21 19.74 2.59
CA THR A 35 12.10 19.70 1.63
C THR A 35 12.04 18.32 0.98
N ALA A 36 11.39 17.38 1.66
CA ALA A 36 10.88 16.18 1.02
C ALA A 36 9.62 16.58 0.23
N VAL A 37 9.76 16.69 -1.09
CA VAL A 37 8.63 16.71 -2.02
C VAL A 37 7.99 15.33 -1.95
N SER A 38 6.83 15.24 -1.30
CA SER A 38 6.03 14.02 -1.25
C SER A 38 5.33 13.82 -2.60
N GLU A 39 5.88 12.95 -3.44
CA GLU A 39 5.10 12.37 -4.52
C GLU A 39 4.18 11.30 -3.93
N GLY A 40 2.88 11.59 -3.95
CA GLY A 40 1.84 10.68 -3.51
C GLY A 40 1.78 9.45 -4.41
N HIS A 41 2.24 8.32 -3.89
CA HIS A 41 1.84 6.97 -4.29
C HIS A 41 1.77 6.15 -3.00
N GLY A 42 0.73 5.31 -2.86
CA GLY A 42 0.34 4.64 -1.62
C GLY A 42 1.51 4.17 -0.75
N ILE A 43 1.56 4.68 0.48
CA ILE A 43 2.56 4.31 1.50
C ILE A 43 2.38 2.84 1.90
N LEU A 44 3.48 2.11 2.14
CA LEU A 44 3.68 1.27 3.34
C LEU A 44 5.17 0.85 3.49
N GLY A 45 5.72 1.08 4.69
CA GLY A 45 7.02 0.54 5.14
C GLY A 45 8.15 1.55 5.37
N THR A 46 7.99 2.54 6.24
CA THR A 46 9.15 3.24 6.84
C THR A 46 9.36 2.71 8.25
N THR A 47 10.20 1.69 8.40
CA THR A 47 10.93 1.52 9.66
C THR A 47 12.39 1.68 9.36
N ASP A 48 13.01 2.69 9.95
CA ASP A 48 14.46 2.85 9.90
C ASP A 48 15.08 1.75 10.77
N VAL A 49 15.40 0.61 10.15
CA VAL A 49 16.29 -0.39 10.73
C VAL A 49 17.70 0.18 10.57
N HIS A 50 18.42 0.39 11.67
CA HIS A 50 19.78 0.97 11.65
C HIS A 50 20.87 0.02 12.15
N GLU A 51 20.52 -1.20 12.53
CA GLU A 51 21.50 -2.22 12.90
C GLU A 51 22.15 -2.77 11.63
N THR A 52 23.44 -2.52 11.49
CA THR A 52 24.24 -3.04 10.39
C THR A 52 24.93 -4.32 10.84
N THR A 53 24.57 -5.45 10.23
CA THR A 53 25.17 -6.76 10.54
C THR A 53 25.71 -7.44 9.29
N ASP A 54 26.77 -8.23 9.44
CA ASP A 54 27.13 -9.24 8.45
C ASP A 54 26.11 -10.37 8.56
N SER A 55 25.30 -10.58 7.51
CA SER A 55 24.21 -11.55 7.59
C SER A 55 24.72 -12.98 7.38
N GLY A 56 25.87 -13.14 6.71
CA GLY A 56 26.42 -14.45 6.35
C GLY A 56 25.56 -15.19 5.30
N HIS A 57 24.65 -14.47 4.66
CA HIS A 57 23.84 -14.95 3.54
C HIS A 57 24.36 -14.26 2.26
N ASN A 58 24.02 -14.80 1.10
CA ASN A 58 24.26 -14.16 -0.20
C ASN A 58 22.96 -13.87 -0.92
N VAL A 59 21.90 -14.61 -0.62
CA VAL A 59 20.55 -14.43 -1.16
C VAL A 59 19.60 -14.31 0.01
N GLN A 60 18.75 -13.29 0.00
CA GLN A 60 17.72 -13.08 1.01
C GLN A 60 16.42 -12.66 0.34
N VAL A 61 15.33 -13.37 0.62
CA VAL A 61 14.00 -13.04 0.11
C VAL A 61 12.93 -13.25 1.17
N TRP A 62 11.90 -12.42 1.11
CA TRP A 62 10.71 -12.50 1.94
C TRP A 62 9.50 -12.68 1.04
N ARG A 63 8.53 -13.47 1.50
CA ARG A 63 7.28 -13.65 0.76
C ARG A 63 6.46 -12.35 0.77
N VAL A 64 5.92 -11.96 -0.37
CA VAL A 64 4.92 -10.90 -0.46
C VAL A 64 3.60 -11.42 0.10
N GLN A 65 2.97 -10.68 1.02
CA GLN A 65 1.68 -11.12 1.57
C GLN A 65 0.63 -11.10 0.47
N SER A 66 -0.22 -12.12 0.41
CA SER A 66 -1.14 -12.35 -0.70
C SER A 66 -2.07 -11.16 -1.00
N GLN A 67 -2.44 -10.37 0.01
CA GLN A 67 -3.29 -9.18 -0.19
C GLN A 67 -2.60 -8.01 -0.91
N PHE A 68 -1.27 -8.02 -1.04
CA PHE A 68 -0.50 -6.98 -1.72
C PHE A 68 0.06 -7.44 -3.07
N TYR A 69 -0.29 -8.64 -3.49
CA TYR A 69 0.12 -9.22 -4.77
C TYR A 69 -1.02 -9.14 -5.80
N HIS A 70 -0.67 -8.78 -7.04
CA HIS A 70 -1.50 -9.00 -8.22
C HIS A 70 -0.61 -9.13 -9.46
N PRO A 71 -0.99 -9.89 -10.50
CA PRO A 71 -0.27 -9.88 -11.77
C PRO A 71 -0.12 -8.44 -12.29
N GLY A 72 1.10 -8.02 -12.63
CA GLY A 72 1.35 -6.65 -13.04
C GLY A 72 2.78 -6.16 -12.84
N LYS A 73 2.92 -4.84 -12.78
CA LYS A 73 4.19 -4.15 -12.52
C LYS A 73 4.35 -3.93 -11.01
N PHE A 74 5.59 -3.94 -10.56
CA PHE A 74 5.96 -3.76 -9.16
C PHE A 74 7.20 -2.90 -9.07
N ARG A 75 7.37 -2.23 -7.93
CA ARG A 75 8.59 -1.55 -7.51
C ARG A 75 9.11 -2.18 -6.23
N LEU A 76 10.36 -2.59 -6.27
CA LEU A 76 11.12 -3.05 -5.12
C LEU A 76 12.16 -1.99 -4.80
N SER A 77 12.25 -1.58 -3.53
CA SER A 77 13.21 -0.57 -3.08
C SER A 77 13.89 -1.00 -1.78
N MET A 78 15.15 -0.61 -1.61
CA MET A 78 15.93 -0.89 -0.40
C MET A 78 16.95 0.24 -0.18
N GLN A 79 17.23 0.61 1.07
CA GLN A 79 18.34 1.54 1.35
C GLN A 79 19.66 0.82 1.49
N HIS A 80 20.72 1.50 1.06
CA HIS A 80 22.09 1.12 1.30
C HIS A 80 22.47 1.34 2.77
N ALA A 81 23.01 0.32 3.46
CA ALA A 81 23.49 0.52 4.84
C ALA A 81 24.84 1.27 4.88
N VAL A 82 25.64 1.15 3.83
CA VAL A 82 26.90 1.87 3.63
C VAL A 82 27.03 2.31 2.17
N ALA A 83 27.89 3.29 1.89
CA ALA A 83 28.16 3.76 0.53
C ALA A 83 29.09 2.81 -0.25
N GLY A 84 29.06 2.90 -1.57
CA GLY A 84 30.00 2.22 -2.46
C GLY A 84 29.82 0.70 -2.53
N ALA A 85 30.87 -0.01 -2.95
CA ALA A 85 30.81 -1.43 -3.28
C ALA A 85 30.34 -2.33 -2.12
N GLN A 86 30.71 -2.01 -0.88
CA GLN A 86 30.35 -2.81 0.30
C GLN A 86 28.85 -2.76 0.65
N GLY A 87 28.17 -1.68 0.23
CA GLY A 87 26.72 -1.53 0.38
C GLY A 87 25.97 -1.85 -0.92
N SER A 88 26.67 -2.38 -1.93
CA SER A 88 26.06 -2.69 -3.22
C SER A 88 25.33 -4.03 -3.18
N PHE A 89 24.19 -4.10 -3.87
CA PHE A 89 23.37 -5.30 -3.93
C PHE A 89 22.56 -5.31 -5.23
N TYR A 90 22.09 -6.49 -5.63
CA TYR A 90 21.03 -6.64 -6.61
C TYR A 90 19.69 -6.77 -5.88
N LEU A 91 18.65 -6.17 -6.45
CA LEU A 91 17.27 -6.44 -6.06
C LEU A 91 16.77 -7.64 -6.87
N ILE A 92 16.12 -8.59 -6.22
CA ILE A 92 15.68 -9.85 -6.84
C ILE A 92 14.23 -10.17 -6.52
N ALA A 93 13.60 -10.87 -7.44
CA ALA A 93 12.29 -11.46 -7.27
C ALA A 93 12.33 -12.95 -7.62
N TRP A 94 11.68 -13.76 -6.79
CA TRP A 94 11.54 -15.21 -6.92
C TRP A 94 10.06 -15.58 -6.91
N THR A 95 9.74 -16.79 -7.37
CA THR A 95 8.42 -17.39 -7.26
C THR A 95 8.50 -18.79 -6.70
N ASP A 96 7.37 -19.27 -6.20
CA ASP A 96 7.08 -20.67 -5.88
C ASP A 96 6.17 -21.23 -6.99
N ILE A 97 6.70 -22.11 -7.86
CA ILE A 97 5.96 -22.68 -8.99
C ILE A 97 5.16 -23.92 -8.58
N ASP A 98 5.70 -24.72 -7.66
CA ASP A 98 5.07 -25.98 -7.25
C ASP A 98 4.04 -25.83 -6.12
N GLY A 99 3.95 -24.63 -5.52
CA GLY A 99 2.98 -24.25 -4.50
C GLY A 99 3.32 -24.74 -3.10
N ASN A 100 4.57 -25.15 -2.84
CA ASN A 100 4.99 -25.68 -1.54
C ASN A 100 5.29 -24.60 -0.48
N GLY A 101 5.19 -23.32 -0.84
CA GLY A 101 5.47 -22.17 0.01
C GLY A 101 6.94 -21.79 0.15
N ILE A 102 7.82 -22.29 -0.73
CA ILE A 102 9.27 -22.06 -0.76
C ILE A 102 9.63 -21.47 -2.14
N PRO A 103 10.46 -20.42 -2.20
CA PRO A 103 10.93 -19.90 -3.49
C PRO A 103 11.77 -20.94 -4.23
N ASP A 104 11.44 -21.22 -5.48
CA ASP A 104 12.10 -22.25 -6.31
C ASP A 104 12.61 -21.73 -7.67
N LYS A 105 12.14 -20.56 -8.13
CA LYS A 105 12.60 -19.94 -9.38
C LYS A 105 12.77 -18.42 -9.30
N GLU A 106 13.93 -17.93 -9.73
CA GLU A 106 14.15 -16.49 -9.95
C GLU A 106 13.31 -16.01 -11.15
N ILE A 107 12.56 -14.94 -10.96
CA ILE A 107 11.72 -14.31 -12.00
C ILE A 107 12.27 -12.96 -12.46
N GLY A 108 13.26 -12.41 -11.77
CA GLY A 108 13.98 -11.23 -12.22
C GLY A 108 15.01 -10.71 -11.23
N ARG A 109 15.89 -9.87 -11.76
CA ARG A 109 16.98 -9.22 -11.04
C ARG A 109 17.25 -7.83 -11.62
N SER A 110 17.58 -6.88 -10.75
CA SER A 110 18.02 -5.55 -11.17
C SER A 110 19.46 -5.54 -11.68
N GLU A 111 19.92 -4.41 -12.20
CA GLU A 111 21.34 -4.08 -12.25
C GLU A 111 21.91 -3.92 -10.82
N LEU A 112 23.25 -3.97 -10.67
CA LEU A 112 23.89 -3.76 -9.37
C LEU A 112 23.60 -2.35 -8.87
N LYS A 113 22.92 -2.25 -7.73
CA LYS A 113 22.59 -0.98 -7.10
C LYS A 113 23.72 -0.58 -6.17
N THR A 114 24.23 0.64 -6.32
CA THR A 114 25.30 1.21 -5.48
C THR A 114 24.88 2.59 -5.00
N GLY A 115 24.90 2.81 -3.68
CA GLY A 115 24.57 4.09 -3.06
C GLY A 115 25.78 4.99 -2.91
N ASN A 116 25.59 6.30 -3.13
CA ASN A 116 26.63 7.32 -2.88
C ASN A 116 26.76 7.67 -1.39
N SER A 117 25.81 7.27 -0.56
CA SER A 117 25.79 7.48 0.89
C SER A 117 25.03 6.35 1.59
N ALA A 118 25.32 6.14 2.87
CA ALA A 118 24.46 5.33 3.73
C ALA A 118 23.07 5.96 3.83
N GLY A 119 22.01 5.14 3.83
CA GLY A 119 20.62 5.57 3.83
C GLY A 119 20.05 5.95 2.46
N ALA A 120 20.86 6.04 1.41
CA ALA A 120 20.38 6.27 0.05
C ALA A 120 19.47 5.12 -0.40
N TRP A 121 18.37 5.42 -1.11
CA TRP A 121 17.46 4.43 -1.64
C TRP A 121 17.83 4.04 -3.07
N SER A 122 17.75 2.74 -3.36
CA SER A 122 17.73 2.20 -4.72
C SER A 122 16.42 1.50 -4.98
N SER A 123 15.93 1.58 -6.23
CA SER A 123 14.66 1.00 -6.66
C SER A 123 14.83 0.23 -7.96
N TRP A 124 13.98 -0.77 -8.15
CA TRP A 124 13.88 -1.57 -9.37
C TRP A 124 12.42 -1.90 -9.68
N ASP A 125 12.02 -1.64 -10.92
CA ASP A 125 10.70 -1.95 -11.41
C ASP A 125 10.73 -3.26 -12.20
N PHE A 126 9.80 -4.16 -11.92
CA PHE A 126 9.69 -5.45 -12.60
C PHE A 126 8.24 -5.83 -12.86
N THR A 127 8.01 -6.76 -13.77
CA THR A 127 6.68 -7.30 -14.09
C THR A 127 6.64 -8.78 -13.74
N SER A 128 5.54 -9.24 -13.15
CA SER A 128 5.31 -10.66 -12.92
C SER A 128 3.85 -11.02 -13.02
N THR A 129 3.58 -12.24 -13.47
CA THR A 129 2.25 -12.87 -13.49
C THR A 129 2.13 -14.02 -12.49
N ALA A 130 3.17 -14.29 -11.70
CA ALA A 130 3.22 -15.44 -10.79
C ALA A 130 2.61 -15.11 -9.42
N GLU A 131 1.73 -15.96 -8.89
CA GLU A 131 0.90 -15.65 -7.72
C GLU A 131 1.63 -15.61 -6.37
N ASN A 132 2.74 -16.35 -6.26
CA ASN A 132 3.52 -16.48 -5.03
C ASN A 132 4.91 -15.87 -5.19
N ILE A 133 5.01 -14.55 -5.04
CA ILE A 133 6.26 -13.83 -5.21
C ILE A 133 7.00 -13.70 -3.88
N PHE A 134 8.32 -13.84 -3.96
CA PHE A 134 9.27 -13.50 -2.93
C PHE A 134 10.17 -12.39 -3.45
N VAL A 135 10.47 -11.40 -2.62
CA VAL A 135 11.31 -10.26 -3.00
C VAL A 135 12.42 -10.08 -2.00
N GLY A 136 13.56 -9.62 -2.48
CA GLY A 136 14.65 -9.24 -1.60
C GLY A 136 15.89 -8.82 -2.35
N ASN A 137 17.04 -9.24 -1.84
CA ASN A 137 18.34 -8.81 -2.35
C ASN A 137 19.36 -9.95 -2.37
N THR A 138 20.34 -9.81 -3.27
CA THR A 138 21.48 -10.72 -3.40
C THR A 138 22.75 -9.94 -3.65
N TRP A 139 23.90 -10.51 -3.29
CA TRP A 139 25.21 -9.89 -3.48
C TRP A 139 26.29 -10.95 -3.62
N SER A 140 27.32 -10.62 -4.41
CA SER A 140 28.39 -11.54 -4.79
C SER A 140 29.60 -11.51 -3.87
N GLN A 141 29.65 -10.61 -2.87
CA GLN A 141 30.78 -10.41 -1.97
C GLN A 141 30.48 -10.95 -0.55
N ASN A 142 31.49 -11.36 0.22
CA ASN A 142 31.29 -11.97 1.55
C ASN A 142 31.42 -10.96 2.71
N ASN A 143 31.10 -9.68 2.47
CA ASN A 143 31.27 -8.59 3.45
C ASN A 143 30.16 -7.54 3.33
N GLU A 144 28.95 -7.97 2.97
CA GLU A 144 27.81 -7.08 2.80
C GLU A 144 27.49 -6.32 4.09
N LYS A 145 26.99 -5.11 3.92
CA LYS A 145 26.38 -4.34 5.01
C LYS A 145 24.95 -4.05 4.62
N ILE A 146 24.02 -4.68 5.34
CA ILE A 146 22.57 -4.45 5.20
C ILE A 146 21.98 -3.99 6.52
N TYR A 147 20.89 -3.26 6.45
CA TYR A 147 20.07 -2.97 7.61
C TYR A 147 19.21 -4.18 7.95
N TYR A 148 19.40 -4.73 9.14
CA TYR A 148 18.80 -5.99 9.53
C TYR A 148 18.52 -6.00 11.03
N SER A 149 17.34 -6.46 11.43
CA SER A 149 17.02 -6.59 12.85
C SER A 149 16.34 -7.91 13.20
N GLN A 150 16.58 -8.32 14.45
CA GLN A 150 15.90 -9.42 15.12
C GLN A 150 14.90 -8.83 16.12
N GLY A 151 13.76 -9.49 16.36
CA GLY A 151 12.80 -9.08 17.39
C GLY A 151 11.36 -8.97 16.90
N SER A 152 10.61 -7.97 17.37
CA SER A 152 9.25 -7.66 16.93
C SER A 152 9.21 -6.28 16.28
N ASN A 153 8.74 -6.20 15.05
CA ASN A 153 8.51 -4.92 14.36
C ASN A 153 7.05 -4.84 13.89
N ASN A 154 6.26 -4.02 14.57
CA ASN A 154 4.82 -3.88 14.31
C ASN A 154 4.49 -3.03 13.07
N SER A 155 5.48 -2.34 12.48
CA SER A 155 5.31 -1.53 11.26
C SER A 155 5.76 -2.23 9.98
N TYR A 156 6.09 -3.53 10.06
CA TYR A 156 6.44 -4.34 8.90
C TYR A 156 5.18 -4.90 8.23
N HIS A 157 4.84 -4.35 7.07
CA HIS A 157 3.64 -4.71 6.29
C HIS A 157 4.02 -4.86 4.81
N GLY A 158 3.21 -5.55 4.02
CA GLY A 158 3.50 -5.79 2.59
C GLY A 158 4.22 -7.12 2.31
N ILE A 159 5.19 -7.47 3.16
CA ILE A 159 5.99 -8.68 3.09
C ILE A 159 5.98 -9.41 4.44
N GLU A 160 6.07 -10.74 4.42
CA GLU A 160 6.12 -11.59 5.61
C GLU A 160 7.43 -11.43 6.37
N ASN A 161 7.48 -11.80 7.66
CA ASN A 161 8.68 -11.73 8.49
C ASN A 161 9.53 -13.02 8.46
N LYS A 162 9.16 -14.00 7.63
CA LYS A 162 9.95 -15.21 7.38
C LYS A 162 10.95 -14.92 6.27
N LEU A 163 12.23 -14.86 6.63
CA LEU A 163 13.32 -14.74 5.67
C LEU A 163 13.66 -16.12 5.11
N PHE A 164 13.66 -16.24 3.80
CA PHE A 164 14.27 -17.34 3.06
C PHE A 164 15.65 -16.90 2.55
N PHE A 165 16.66 -17.74 2.70
CA PHE A 165 18.03 -17.37 2.37
C PHE A 165 18.86 -18.52 1.80
N SER A 166 19.97 -18.15 1.16
CA SER A 166 21.06 -19.03 0.77
C SER A 166 22.40 -18.39 1.13
N ARG A 167 23.40 -19.21 1.45
CA ARG A 167 24.80 -18.79 1.68
C ARG A 167 25.68 -18.94 0.45
N THR A 168 25.06 -19.24 -0.69
CA THR A 168 25.73 -19.35 -1.98
C THR A 168 25.07 -18.36 -2.91
N PHE A 169 25.88 -17.50 -3.52
CA PHE A 169 25.42 -16.57 -4.53
C PHE A 169 24.69 -17.32 -5.66
N ASP A 170 23.57 -16.78 -6.11
CA ASP A 170 22.69 -17.34 -7.15
C ASP A 170 22.05 -18.71 -6.86
N ALA A 171 22.19 -19.24 -5.64
CA ALA A 171 21.51 -20.47 -5.26
C ALA A 171 20.09 -20.21 -4.74
N VAL A 172 19.22 -21.20 -4.92
CA VAL A 172 17.83 -21.18 -4.46
C VAL A 172 17.78 -20.92 -2.94
N PRO A 173 17.04 -19.91 -2.47
CA PRO A 173 16.94 -19.59 -1.05
C PRO A 173 15.98 -20.55 -0.33
N ASN A 174 16.43 -21.77 -0.05
CA ASN A 174 15.62 -22.83 0.56
C ASN A 174 15.80 -22.98 2.09
N GLN A 175 16.75 -22.26 2.68
CA GLN A 175 16.89 -22.15 4.14
C GLN A 175 16.01 -21.02 4.65
N PHE A 176 15.57 -21.07 5.91
CA PHE A 176 14.75 -20.00 6.45
C PHE A 176 14.99 -19.73 7.93
N VAL A 177 14.65 -18.51 8.34
CA VAL A 177 14.64 -18.07 9.73
C VAL A 177 13.53 -17.03 9.94
N SER A 178 12.93 -17.00 11.13
CA SER A 178 11.85 -16.08 11.47
C SER A 178 11.88 -15.76 12.98
N PRO A 179 11.50 -14.55 13.42
CA PRO A 179 11.20 -13.38 12.58
C PRO A 179 12.48 -12.65 12.15
N ARG A 180 12.48 -12.09 10.94
CA ARG A 180 13.55 -11.24 10.40
C ARG A 180 12.99 -10.07 9.61
N TYR A 181 13.58 -8.91 9.86
CA TYR A 181 13.17 -7.65 9.27
C TYR A 181 14.34 -6.97 8.58
N THR A 182 14.01 -6.21 7.54
CA THR A 182 14.93 -5.44 6.73
C THR A 182 14.25 -4.14 6.32
N ASN A 183 14.96 -3.25 5.63
CA ASN A 183 14.48 -1.97 5.14
C ASN A 183 13.94 -2.04 3.69
N ILE A 184 13.45 -3.20 3.27
CA ILE A 184 12.86 -3.39 1.94
C ILE A 184 11.44 -2.83 1.89
N LYS A 185 11.15 -2.11 0.81
CA LYS A 185 9.82 -1.65 0.42
C LYS A 185 9.39 -2.36 -0.84
N PHE A 186 8.17 -2.85 -0.83
CA PHE A 186 7.52 -3.46 -1.99
C PHE A 186 6.25 -2.69 -2.31
N SER A 187 6.04 -2.38 -3.58
CA SER A 187 4.85 -1.67 -4.03
C SER A 187 4.38 -2.20 -5.37
N ALA A 188 3.09 -2.52 -5.43
CA ALA A 188 2.39 -2.73 -6.68
C ALA A 188 2.29 -1.42 -7.49
N LEU A 189 2.71 -1.46 -8.76
CA LEU A 189 2.57 -0.36 -9.70
C LEU A 189 1.34 -0.61 -10.57
N PHE A 190 0.31 0.18 -10.34
CA PHE A 190 -0.90 0.16 -11.15
C PHE A 190 -0.76 1.16 -12.30
N PRO A 191 -1.43 0.95 -13.44
CA PRO A 191 -1.62 2.02 -14.41
C PRO A 191 -2.28 3.23 -13.72
N GLU A 192 -1.96 4.45 -14.17
CA GLU A 192 -2.50 5.73 -13.64
C GLU A 192 -4.03 5.75 -13.57
N GLN A 193 -4.70 4.89 -14.32
CA GLN A 193 -6.14 4.70 -14.24
C GLN A 193 -6.50 3.23 -14.53
N LYS A 194 -7.32 2.61 -13.66
CA LYS A 194 -7.87 1.27 -13.87
C LYS A 194 -9.37 1.26 -13.72
N VAL A 195 -10.08 0.72 -14.72
CA VAL A 195 -11.54 0.52 -14.67
C VAL A 195 -11.85 -0.91 -14.19
N LEU A 196 -12.69 -1.00 -13.17
CA LEU A 196 -13.19 -2.21 -12.52
C LEU A 196 -14.71 -2.33 -12.73
N GLY A 197 -15.30 -3.47 -12.35
CA GLY A 197 -16.73 -3.75 -12.45
C GLY A 197 -17.10 -4.44 -13.75
N VAL A 198 -18.20 -4.00 -14.39
CA VAL A 198 -18.64 -4.54 -15.69
C VAL A 198 -17.82 -3.91 -16.82
N THR A 199 -16.90 -4.69 -17.41
CA THR A 199 -16.02 -4.21 -18.49
C THR A 199 -16.38 -4.75 -19.87
N THR A 200 -17.05 -5.90 -19.97
CA THR A 200 -17.31 -6.56 -21.27
C THR A 200 -18.78 -6.89 -21.55
N HIS A 201 -19.57 -7.22 -20.54
CA HIS A 201 -20.96 -7.69 -20.72
C HIS A 201 -21.92 -6.99 -19.78
N GLU A 202 -22.72 -6.07 -20.30
CA GLU A 202 -23.74 -5.37 -19.53
C GLU A 202 -24.95 -6.25 -19.20
N ILE A 203 -25.45 -6.09 -17.98
CA ILE A 203 -26.65 -6.75 -17.48
C ILE A 203 -27.87 -6.05 -18.07
N GLN A 204 -28.79 -6.85 -18.59
CA GLN A 204 -30.03 -6.35 -19.22
C GLN A 204 -31.28 -6.57 -18.35
N LYS A 205 -31.21 -7.49 -17.37
CA LYS A 205 -32.35 -7.77 -16.47
C LYS A 205 -32.56 -6.60 -15.53
N ILE A 206 -33.79 -6.10 -15.47
CA ILE A 206 -34.24 -5.08 -14.51
C ILE A 206 -35.00 -5.79 -13.40
N ASP A 207 -34.72 -5.45 -12.14
CA ASP A 207 -35.33 -6.10 -10.98
C ASP A 207 -35.58 -5.11 -9.84
N ASP A 208 -36.52 -5.46 -8.97
CA ASP A 208 -36.76 -4.80 -7.68
C ASP A 208 -36.07 -5.62 -6.60
N THR A 209 -34.95 -5.11 -6.11
CA THR A 209 -34.11 -5.92 -5.22
C THR A 209 -34.63 -6.00 -3.78
N GLY A 210 -35.55 -5.11 -3.40
CA GLY A 210 -36.00 -4.94 -2.01
C GLY A 210 -34.88 -4.48 -1.07
N HIS A 211 -33.76 -4.00 -1.61
CA HIS A 211 -32.66 -3.40 -0.87
C HIS A 211 -32.74 -1.89 -1.01
N ASN A 212 -32.40 -1.15 0.06
CA ASN A 212 -32.25 0.31 0.02
C ASN A 212 -30.78 0.73 -0.04
N VAL A 213 -29.85 -0.15 0.32
CA VAL A 213 -28.41 0.06 0.23
C VAL A 213 -27.82 -1.19 -0.41
N GLN A 214 -26.97 -1.01 -1.40
CA GLN A 214 -26.23 -2.07 -2.06
C GLN A 214 -24.79 -1.65 -2.29
N VAL A 215 -23.84 -2.43 -1.79
CA VAL A 215 -22.42 -2.18 -2.03
C VAL A 215 -21.65 -3.48 -2.29
N TRP A 216 -20.70 -3.40 -3.20
CA TRP A 216 -19.76 -4.46 -3.51
C TRP A 216 -18.37 -4.05 -3.04
N ALA A 217 -17.62 -5.00 -2.51
CA ALA A 217 -16.23 -4.76 -2.15
C ALA A 217 -15.38 -4.56 -3.41
N VAL A 218 -14.58 -3.51 -3.41
CA VAL A 218 -13.41 -3.41 -4.27
C VAL A 218 -12.41 -4.44 -3.78
N LYS A 219 -11.87 -5.27 -4.69
CA LYS A 219 -10.92 -6.30 -4.28
C LYS A 219 -9.70 -5.68 -3.59
N PRO A 220 -9.05 -6.38 -2.64
CA PRO A 220 -7.96 -5.82 -1.83
C PRO A 220 -6.86 -5.16 -2.65
N GLU A 221 -6.49 -5.75 -3.80
CA GLU A 221 -5.47 -5.22 -4.69
C GLU A 221 -5.82 -3.83 -5.26
N PHE A 222 -7.11 -3.46 -5.30
CA PHE A 222 -7.57 -2.16 -5.76
C PHE A 222 -8.12 -1.27 -4.64
N SER A 223 -8.16 -1.76 -3.39
CA SER A 223 -8.62 -1.01 -2.22
C SER A 223 -7.45 -0.26 -1.57
N ARG A 224 -7.24 0.99 -1.99
CA ARG A 224 -6.13 1.84 -1.52
C ARG A 224 -6.56 3.29 -1.25
N PRO A 225 -5.80 4.07 -0.45
CA PRO A 225 -6.01 5.50 -0.35
C PRO A 225 -5.83 6.15 -1.73
N GLY A 226 -6.66 7.14 -2.05
CA GLY A 226 -6.62 7.80 -3.36
C GLY A 226 -8.01 8.16 -3.88
N LYS A 227 -8.05 8.66 -5.11
CA LYS A 227 -9.28 9.08 -5.77
C LYS A 227 -9.95 7.92 -6.49
N TYR A 228 -11.26 7.86 -6.40
CA TYR A 228 -12.12 6.89 -7.08
C TYR A 228 -13.22 7.62 -7.83
N THR A 229 -13.66 7.05 -8.95
CA THR A 229 -14.89 7.45 -9.64
C THR A 229 -15.79 6.23 -9.81
N ILE A 230 -16.97 6.26 -9.22
CA ILE A 230 -17.99 5.23 -9.38
C ILE A 230 -18.96 5.69 -10.46
N SER A 231 -19.29 4.81 -11.39
CA SER A 231 -20.34 5.02 -12.40
C SER A 231 -21.34 3.87 -12.33
N ILE A 232 -22.64 4.18 -12.30
CA ILE A 232 -23.71 3.18 -12.29
C ILE A 232 -24.71 3.53 -13.38
N LYS A 233 -25.18 2.50 -14.09
CA LYS A 233 -26.13 2.64 -15.20
C LYS A 233 -27.57 2.66 -14.69
N HIS A 234 -28.35 3.65 -15.10
CA HIS A 234 -29.78 3.74 -14.79
C HIS A 234 -30.58 2.67 -15.55
N ALA A 235 -31.41 1.91 -14.85
CA ALA A 235 -32.25 0.90 -15.50
C ALA A 235 -33.52 1.46 -16.13
N VAL A 236 -34.04 2.55 -15.56
CA VAL A 236 -35.20 3.29 -16.05
C VAL A 236 -34.94 4.79 -15.92
N ALA A 237 -35.68 5.60 -16.69
CA ALA A 237 -35.62 7.05 -16.62
C ALA A 237 -36.44 7.63 -15.45
N GLY A 238 -36.17 8.87 -15.09
CA GLY A 238 -36.92 9.61 -14.08
C GLY A 238 -36.71 9.11 -12.65
N SER A 239 -37.59 9.53 -11.74
CA SER A 239 -37.43 9.32 -10.29
C SER A 239 -37.33 7.86 -9.86
N HIS A 240 -38.05 6.95 -10.53
CA HIS A 240 -38.06 5.51 -10.20
C HIS A 240 -36.75 4.79 -10.53
N GLY A 241 -35.90 5.40 -11.37
CA GLY A 241 -34.53 4.93 -11.63
C GLY A 241 -33.49 5.78 -10.92
N GLY A 242 -33.90 6.68 -10.03
CA GLY A 242 -33.04 7.66 -9.41
C GLY A 242 -32.36 7.12 -8.16
N PHE A 243 -31.04 7.23 -8.06
CA PHE A 243 -30.30 6.69 -6.92
C PHE A 243 -29.18 7.62 -6.48
N TYR A 244 -28.70 7.42 -5.25
CA TYR A 244 -27.45 8.00 -4.81
C TYR A 244 -26.33 6.99 -5.02
N ILE A 245 -25.16 7.47 -5.45
CA ILE A 245 -23.94 6.67 -5.52
C ILE A 245 -23.22 6.82 -4.18
N ILE A 246 -22.79 5.71 -3.58
CA ILE A 246 -22.19 5.68 -2.25
C ILE A 246 -20.87 4.91 -2.23
N ALA A 247 -20.02 5.29 -1.27
CA ALA A 247 -18.83 4.55 -0.90
C ALA A 247 -18.78 4.32 0.61
N TRP A 248 -18.34 3.13 1.00
CA TRP A 248 -18.16 2.69 2.39
C TRP A 248 -16.75 2.12 2.59
N ALA A 249 -16.32 2.06 3.84
CA ALA A 249 -15.07 1.45 4.26
C ALA A 249 -15.31 0.37 5.32
N ASP A 250 -14.44 -0.62 5.36
CA ASP A 250 -14.18 -1.43 6.54
C ASP A 250 -12.92 -0.87 7.21
N THR A 251 -13.11 -0.23 8.36
CA THR A 251 -12.03 0.38 9.15
C THR A 251 -11.49 -0.56 10.21
N THR A 252 -12.25 -1.60 10.55
CA THR A 252 -11.89 -2.60 11.57
C THR A 252 -11.10 -3.78 11.02
N GLY A 253 -11.16 -4.02 9.71
CA GLY A 253 -10.51 -5.14 9.01
C GLY A 253 -11.26 -6.47 9.13
N ASN A 254 -12.55 -6.46 9.45
CA ASN A 254 -13.36 -7.68 9.60
C ASN A 254 -14.05 -8.13 8.30
N GLY A 255 -13.83 -7.41 7.20
CA GLY A 255 -14.42 -7.66 5.88
C GLY A 255 -15.85 -7.17 5.71
N ILE A 256 -16.39 -6.37 6.65
CA ILE A 256 -17.75 -5.85 6.65
C ILE A 256 -17.70 -4.31 6.63
N PRO A 257 -18.49 -3.64 5.76
CA PRO A 257 -18.53 -2.18 5.75
C PRO A 257 -19.06 -1.64 7.09
N ASP A 258 -18.34 -0.67 7.66
CA ASP A 258 -18.63 -0.08 8.97
C ASP A 258 -18.69 1.45 8.98
N ARG A 259 -18.12 2.12 7.97
CA ARG A 259 -18.09 3.59 7.85
C ARG A 259 -18.48 4.07 6.45
N GLU A 260 -19.43 5.00 6.35
CA GLU A 260 -19.71 5.69 5.07
C GLU A 260 -18.55 6.66 4.78
N ILE A 261 -17.94 6.55 3.60
CA ILE A 261 -16.91 7.49 3.12
C ILE A 261 -17.60 8.74 2.57
N GLY A 262 -18.69 8.54 1.82
CA GLY A 262 -19.46 9.62 1.26
C GLY A 262 -20.52 9.15 0.27
N ARG A 263 -21.19 10.14 -0.31
CA ARG A 263 -22.33 9.97 -1.19
C ARG A 263 -22.46 11.13 -2.18
N SER A 264 -23.00 10.82 -3.36
CA SER A 264 -23.42 11.82 -4.33
C SER A 264 -24.70 12.56 -3.94
N GLU A 265 -25.05 13.59 -4.71
CA GLU A 265 -26.42 14.05 -4.90
C GLU A 265 -27.29 12.97 -5.56
N LEU A 266 -28.62 13.13 -5.52
CA LEU A 266 -29.54 12.20 -6.18
C LEU A 266 -29.29 12.24 -7.70
N LYS A 267 -28.97 11.10 -8.29
CA LYS A 267 -28.76 10.95 -9.72
C LYS A 267 -30.07 10.51 -10.37
N ILE A 268 -30.51 11.23 -11.38
CA ILE A 268 -31.70 10.91 -12.18
C ILE A 268 -31.25 10.99 -13.64
N ALA A 269 -31.69 10.03 -14.45
CA ALA A 269 -31.44 10.00 -15.88
C ALA A 269 -32.70 10.37 -16.66
N ASP A 270 -32.51 11.02 -17.80
CA ASP A 270 -33.60 11.33 -18.73
C ASP A 270 -33.95 10.10 -19.59
N MET A 271 -32.99 9.18 -19.73
CA MET A 271 -33.17 7.93 -20.49
C MET A 271 -32.68 6.71 -19.73
N ALA A 272 -33.37 5.58 -19.93
CA ALA A 272 -32.89 4.28 -19.48
C ALA A 272 -31.56 3.95 -20.16
N GLY A 273 -30.60 3.43 -19.40
CA GLY A 273 -29.27 3.09 -19.89
C GLY A 273 -28.24 4.22 -19.82
N GLU A 274 -28.58 5.40 -19.31
CA GLU A 274 -27.57 6.44 -19.06
C GLU A 274 -26.69 6.08 -17.86
N TRP A 275 -25.43 6.55 -17.87
CA TRP A 275 -24.49 6.36 -16.78
C TRP A 275 -24.39 7.63 -15.94
N SER A 276 -24.62 7.50 -14.65
CA SER A 276 -24.30 8.55 -13.69
C SER A 276 -23.02 8.25 -12.95
N SER A 277 -22.23 9.28 -12.66
CA SER A 277 -20.93 9.13 -12.00
C SER A 277 -20.76 10.06 -10.80
N TRP A 278 -19.95 9.63 -9.84
CA TRP A 278 -19.54 10.40 -8.68
C TRP A 278 -18.11 10.03 -8.26
N SER A 279 -17.35 11.02 -7.77
CA SER A 279 -15.96 10.80 -7.34
C SER A 279 -15.77 11.10 -5.87
N PHE A 280 -14.87 10.37 -5.23
CA PHE A 280 -14.51 10.54 -3.82
C PHE A 280 -13.03 10.22 -3.58
N ASN A 281 -12.54 10.63 -2.41
CA ASN A 281 -11.19 10.28 -1.96
C ASN A 281 -11.28 9.32 -0.77
N ALA A 282 -10.59 8.18 -0.86
CA ALA A 282 -10.36 7.28 0.26
C ALA A 282 -9.09 7.67 1.01
N ASP A 283 -9.16 7.71 2.33
CA ASP A 283 -8.03 8.00 3.20
C ASP A 283 -7.27 6.72 3.63
N ALA A 284 -6.16 6.89 4.38
CA ALA A 284 -5.32 5.79 4.86
C ALA A 284 -6.02 4.84 5.86
N SER A 285 -7.14 5.24 6.47
CA SER A 285 -7.90 4.40 7.39
C SER A 285 -8.88 3.45 6.67
N CYS A 286 -9.13 3.67 5.38
CA CYS A 286 -9.94 2.79 4.54
C CYS A 286 -9.15 1.52 4.16
N ARG A 287 -9.20 0.48 4.99
CA ARG A 287 -8.49 -0.79 4.71
C ARG A 287 -9.11 -1.56 3.54
N LYS A 288 -10.44 -1.50 3.43
CA LYS A 288 -11.19 -2.09 2.31
C LYS A 288 -12.31 -1.15 1.92
N ILE A 289 -12.50 -0.97 0.62
CA ILE A 289 -13.46 -0.03 0.05
C ILE A 289 -14.65 -0.80 -0.51
N PHE A 290 -15.84 -0.27 -0.31
CA PHE A 290 -17.09 -0.79 -0.85
C PHE A 290 -17.79 0.31 -1.62
N VAL A 291 -18.37 -0.03 -2.76
CA VAL A 291 -18.98 0.92 -3.68
C VAL A 291 -20.32 0.42 -4.17
N GLY A 292 -21.26 1.33 -4.40
CA GLY A 292 -22.55 0.97 -4.95
C GLY A 292 -23.54 2.12 -4.86
N ASN A 293 -24.77 1.81 -4.50
CA ASN A 293 -25.87 2.76 -4.55
C ASN A 293 -26.85 2.60 -3.37
N THR A 294 -27.61 3.67 -3.13
CA THR A 294 -28.65 3.72 -2.11
C THR A 294 -29.85 4.51 -2.61
N TRP A 295 -30.99 4.23 -1.99
CA TRP A 295 -32.32 4.59 -2.46
C TRP A 295 -33.20 5.07 -1.32
N SER A 296 -33.81 6.24 -1.49
CA SER A 296 -34.72 6.81 -0.51
C SER A 296 -36.15 6.26 -0.65
N GLN A 297 -36.48 5.63 -1.78
CA GLN A 297 -37.80 5.09 -2.10
C GLN A 297 -37.78 3.54 -2.13
N SER A 298 -38.95 2.91 -2.22
CA SER A 298 -39.12 1.46 -2.07
C SER A 298 -39.40 0.70 -3.37
N ASP A 299 -39.63 1.40 -4.47
CA ASP A 299 -40.06 0.90 -5.80
C ASP A 299 -38.99 1.12 -6.90
N GLU A 300 -37.74 1.10 -6.47
CA GLU A 300 -36.56 1.46 -7.25
C GLU A 300 -36.14 0.36 -8.25
N LYS A 301 -35.91 0.75 -9.50
CA LYS A 301 -35.52 -0.16 -10.59
C LYS A 301 -34.03 -0.08 -10.88
N ILE A 302 -33.34 -1.22 -10.89
CA ILE A 302 -31.91 -1.32 -11.24
C ILE A 302 -31.64 -2.53 -12.13
N PHE A 303 -30.56 -2.45 -12.92
CA PHE A 303 -30.04 -3.63 -13.61
C PHE A 303 -29.49 -4.59 -12.58
N TYR A 304 -30.03 -5.80 -12.52
CA TYR A 304 -29.71 -6.74 -11.46
C TYR A 304 -29.79 -8.17 -11.93
N LEU A 305 -28.73 -8.92 -11.66
CA LEU A 305 -28.66 -10.33 -12.01
C LEU A 305 -28.30 -11.18 -10.78
N MET A 306 -29.15 -12.18 -10.56
CA MET A 306 -28.93 -13.26 -9.62
C MET A 306 -28.58 -14.48 -10.47
N GLU A 307 -27.34 -14.96 -10.36
CA GLU A 307 -26.78 -16.12 -11.07
C GLU A 307 -26.57 -15.98 -12.59
N ASN A 308 -25.30 -16.07 -13.01
CA ASN A 308 -24.86 -16.68 -14.28
C ASN A 308 -23.33 -16.92 -14.22
N LYS A 309 -22.79 -17.95 -14.90
CA LYS A 309 -21.32 -18.17 -14.99
C LYS A 309 -20.58 -17.17 -15.88
N LEU A 310 -21.32 -16.43 -16.73
CA LEU A 310 -20.78 -15.60 -17.81
C LEU A 310 -20.46 -14.15 -17.44
N VAL A 311 -20.94 -13.65 -16.30
CA VAL A 311 -20.64 -12.29 -15.82
C VAL A 311 -19.78 -12.40 -14.58
N ARG A 312 -18.54 -11.90 -14.67
CA ARG A 312 -17.66 -11.71 -13.52
C ARG A 312 -17.24 -10.25 -13.51
N TYR A 313 -17.20 -9.65 -12.32
CA TYR A 313 -16.55 -8.36 -12.18
C TYR A 313 -15.05 -8.49 -12.34
N GLU A 314 -14.47 -7.51 -13.03
CA GLU A 314 -13.05 -7.25 -12.95
C GLU A 314 -12.80 -6.38 -11.72
N GLY A 315 -12.02 -6.84 -10.74
CA GLY A 315 -11.61 -6.02 -9.59
C GLY A 315 -12.66 -5.66 -8.52
N LEU A 316 -13.90 -6.14 -8.64
CA LEU A 316 -14.89 -6.15 -7.55
C LEU A 316 -15.17 -7.59 -7.12
N GLU A 317 -15.56 -7.78 -5.85
CA GLU A 317 -16.13 -9.05 -5.37
C GLU A 317 -17.57 -9.24 -5.89
N ASP A 318 -18.01 -10.49 -6.04
CA ASP A 318 -19.39 -10.84 -6.42
C ASP A 318 -20.35 -10.90 -5.22
N LYS A 319 -19.82 -10.69 -4.03
CA LYS A 319 -20.57 -10.55 -2.78
C LYS A 319 -21.17 -9.16 -2.67
N LEU A 320 -22.50 -9.12 -2.60
CA LEU A 320 -23.26 -7.91 -2.30
C LEU A 320 -23.46 -7.81 -0.79
N PHE A 321 -23.13 -6.66 -0.23
CA PHE A 321 -23.58 -6.22 1.08
C PHE A 321 -24.77 -5.28 0.94
N PHE A 322 -25.80 -5.45 1.77
CA PHE A 322 -27.03 -4.69 1.64
C PHE A 322 -27.69 -4.34 2.97
N ALA A 323 -28.56 -3.33 2.93
CA ALA A 323 -29.52 -3.00 3.97
C ALA A 323 -30.91 -2.72 3.37
N ARG A 324 -31.96 -2.91 4.18
CA ARG A 324 -33.37 -2.67 3.80
C ARG A 324 -33.94 -1.37 4.36
N LYS A 325 -33.07 -0.50 4.88
CA LYS A 325 -33.41 0.84 5.34
C LYS A 325 -32.47 1.80 4.64
N PHE A 326 -33.02 2.91 4.17
CA PHE A 326 -32.23 3.99 3.61
C PHE A 326 -31.13 4.40 4.60
N ASN A 327 -29.89 4.46 4.12
CA ASN A 327 -28.69 4.89 4.86
C ASN A 327 -28.29 4.01 6.06
N ALA A 328 -28.86 2.80 6.17
CA ALA A 328 -28.38 1.87 7.16
C ALA A 328 -27.04 1.25 6.74
N VAL A 329 -26.22 0.91 7.72
CA VAL A 329 -24.97 0.16 7.51
C VAL A 329 -25.29 -1.16 6.78
N PRO A 330 -24.68 -1.44 5.61
CA PRO A 330 -24.96 -2.64 4.84
C PRO A 330 -24.28 -3.88 5.46
N ASN A 331 -24.89 -4.45 6.51
CA ASN A 331 -24.32 -5.55 7.28
C ASN A 331 -24.88 -6.94 6.91
N LYS A 332 -25.91 -7.02 6.04
CA LYS A 332 -26.38 -8.27 5.46
C LYS A 332 -25.65 -8.53 4.16
N SER A 333 -25.52 -9.80 3.76
CA SER A 333 -24.87 -10.11 2.48
C SER A 333 -25.51 -11.28 1.75
N THR A 334 -25.31 -11.31 0.44
CA THR A 334 -25.74 -12.39 -0.46
C THR A 334 -24.80 -12.43 -1.67
N GLN A 335 -24.63 -13.60 -2.29
CA GLN A 335 -23.74 -13.79 -3.44
C GLN A 335 -24.18 -15.00 -4.28
N PRO A 336 -23.87 -15.04 -5.59
CA PRO A 336 -23.30 -13.96 -6.39
C PRO A 336 -24.39 -12.94 -6.78
N ARG A 337 -24.03 -11.64 -6.85
CA ARG A 337 -24.92 -10.56 -7.30
C ARG A 337 -24.17 -9.56 -8.17
N TYR A 338 -24.84 -9.11 -9.22
CA TYR A 338 -24.25 -8.19 -10.19
C TYR A 338 -25.22 -7.09 -10.59
N THR A 339 -24.66 -5.91 -10.84
CA THR A 339 -25.27 -4.74 -11.46
C THR A 339 -24.30 -4.06 -12.45
N ASN A 340 -24.80 -3.14 -13.27
CA ASN A 340 -23.99 -2.32 -14.18
C ASN A 340 -23.29 -1.19 -13.40
N ILE A 341 -22.21 -1.56 -12.71
CA ILE A 341 -21.31 -0.65 -12.01
C ILE A 341 -19.92 -0.69 -12.65
N LYS A 342 -19.28 0.49 -12.72
CA LYS A 342 -17.88 0.67 -13.07
C LYS A 342 -17.20 1.48 -11.98
N VAL A 343 -15.97 1.12 -11.65
CA VAL A 343 -15.16 1.88 -10.70
C VAL A 343 -13.83 2.20 -11.36
N THR A 344 -13.53 3.48 -11.46
CA THR A 344 -12.22 3.95 -11.88
C THR A 344 -11.38 4.22 -10.64
N VAL A 345 -10.27 3.52 -10.51
CA VAL A 345 -9.22 3.84 -9.54
C VAL A 345 -8.20 4.72 -10.24
N HIS A 346 -7.88 5.85 -9.62
CA HIS A 346 -6.86 6.79 -10.07
C HIS A 346 -5.55 6.58 -9.30
#